data_AF-A0A4R3TZR0-F1
#
_entry.id   AF-A0A4R3TZR0-F1
#
_cell.length_a   1.000
_cell.length_b   1.000
_cell.length_c   1.000
_cell.angle_alpha   90.00
_cell.angle_beta   90.00
_cell.angle_gamma   90.00
#
_symmetry.space_group_name_H-M   'P 1'
#
loop_
_entity.id
_entity.type
_entity.pdbx_description
1 polymer ?
#
loop_
_entity_poly.entity_id
_entity_poly.type
_entity_poly.pdbx_seq_one_letter_code
_entity_poly.pdbx_strand_id
1 'polypeptide(L)'
;MKTIALVFALALAATTAEAQYNSGTGSNPNSHTTSGYTRSNGTYVQPYTATNPNSTQRDNYGTSGNYNPNNGTFGARTPRY
;
A
#
# COMPACT_ATOMS: atom_id res chain seq x y z
N MET A 1 36.54 32.75 38.12
CA MET A 1 36.34 31.37 38.60
C MET A 1 34.95 30.91 38.17
N LYS A 2 34.84 29.68 37.64
CA LYS A 2 33.60 28.92 37.36
C LYS A 2 32.82 29.39 36.11
N THR A 3 32.40 28.58 35.14
CA THR A 3 32.61 27.15 34.80
C THR A 3 31.92 26.95 33.43
N ILE A 4 32.62 26.34 32.48
CA ILE A 4 32.22 25.15 31.69
C ILE A 4 30.99 25.24 30.75
N ALA A 5 31.31 25.28 29.46
CA ALA A 5 30.79 24.51 28.31
C ALA A 5 29.28 24.20 28.18
N LEU A 6 28.70 24.64 27.08
CA LEU A 6 27.48 24.08 26.49
C LEU A 6 27.84 23.35 25.20
N VAL A 7 28.00 22.03 25.29
CA VAL A 7 28.14 21.14 24.13
C VAL A 7 26.72 20.75 23.72
N PHE A 8 26.25 21.27 22.58
CA PHE A 8 25.04 20.77 21.93
C PHE A 8 25.38 19.47 21.21
N ALA A 9 25.06 18.33 21.83
CA ALA A 9 25.13 17.03 21.18
C ALA A 9 23.98 16.92 20.16
N LEU A 10 24.30 17.04 18.87
CA LEU A 10 23.36 16.79 17.78
C LEU A 10 23.25 15.27 17.59
N ALA A 11 22.26 14.64 18.23
CA ALA A 11 21.94 13.24 18.01
C ALA A 11 21.29 13.08 16.62
N LEU A 12 22.07 12.60 15.66
CA LEU A 12 21.58 12.24 14.33
C LEU A 12 20.85 10.90 14.44
N ALA A 13 19.54 10.93 14.71
CA ALA A 13 18.69 9.75 14.65
C ALA A 13 18.52 9.35 13.17
N ALA A 14 19.32 8.38 12.72
CA ALA A 14 19.08 7.72 11.44
C ALA A 14 17.75 6.96 11.55
N THR A 15 16.69 7.51 10.96
CA THR A 15 15.43 6.77 10.80
C THR A 15 15.70 5.64 9.83
N THR A 16 15.78 4.40 10.32
CA THR A 16 15.71 3.24 9.43
C THR A 16 14.32 3.26 8.80
N ALA A 17 14.26 3.32 7.47
CA ALA A 17 13.03 3.12 6.75
C ALA A 17 12.69 1.62 6.84
N GLU A 18 11.98 1.24 7.90
CA GLU A 18 11.41 -0.09 8.05
C GLU A 18 10.39 -0.30 6.93
N ALA A 19 10.76 -1.03 5.87
CA ALA A 19 9.78 -1.52 4.91
C ALA A 19 8.92 -2.56 5.65
N GLN A 20 7.69 -2.19 6.04
CA GLN A 20 6.73 -3.11 6.64
C GLN A 20 6.46 -4.26 5.67
N TYR A 21 7.13 -5.39 5.89
CA TYR A 21 6.71 -6.67 5.35
C TYR A 21 5.50 -7.14 6.19
N ASN A 22 4.32 -6.64 5.85
CA ASN A 22 3.07 -7.19 6.36
C ASN A 22 3.02 -8.67 5.93
N SER A 23 3.08 -9.57 6.90
CA SER A 23 2.76 -10.98 6.74
C SER A 23 1.50 -11.11 5.87
N GLY A 24 1.67 -11.78 4.72
CA GLY A 24 0.79 -11.63 3.58
C GLY A 24 -0.67 -11.90 3.91
N THR A 25 -1.54 -10.96 3.57
CA THR A 25 -3.00 -11.07 3.76
C THR A 25 -3.66 -12.09 2.84
N GLY A 26 -2.88 -12.82 2.04
CA GLY A 26 -3.37 -13.68 0.96
C GLY A 26 -3.44 -12.98 -0.39
N SER A 27 -3.17 -11.67 -0.46
CA SER A 27 -3.14 -10.91 -1.71
C SER A 27 -2.03 -11.38 -2.66
N ASN A 28 -2.30 -11.37 -3.98
CA ASN A 28 -1.30 -11.63 -5.01
C ASN A 28 -0.19 -10.57 -4.92
N PRO A 29 1.10 -10.96 -4.81
CA PRO A 29 2.19 -9.99 -4.71
C PRO A 29 2.42 -9.22 -6.01
N ASN A 30 1.94 -9.74 -7.15
CA ASN A 30 2.06 -9.08 -8.43
C ASN A 30 0.85 -8.16 -8.66
N SER A 31 1.13 -6.93 -9.04
CA SER A 31 0.11 -5.92 -9.31
C SER A 31 0.45 -5.04 -10.51
N HIS A 32 -0.55 -4.36 -11.04
CA HIS A 32 -0.42 -3.38 -12.09
C HIS A 32 -1.20 -2.12 -11.74
N THR A 33 -0.76 -1.00 -12.29
CA THR A 33 -1.42 0.30 -12.15
C THR A 33 -2.09 0.68 -13.45
N THR A 34 -3.34 1.12 -13.36
CA THR A 34 -4.11 1.64 -14.48
C THR A 34 -4.24 3.15 -14.32
N SER A 35 -3.83 3.90 -15.34
CA SER A 35 -4.03 5.35 -15.40
C SER A 35 -5.51 5.70 -15.45
N GLY A 36 -5.88 6.88 -14.92
CA GLY A 36 -7.25 7.36 -15.01
C GLY A 36 -7.68 7.59 -16.46
N TYR A 37 -8.95 7.36 -16.76
CA TYR A 37 -9.50 7.49 -18.11
C TYR A 37 -10.96 7.93 -18.07
N THR A 38 -11.46 8.47 -19.18
CA THR A 38 -12.87 8.82 -19.35
C THR A 38 -13.57 7.74 -20.15
N ARG A 39 -14.66 7.19 -19.62
CA ARG A 39 -15.48 6.20 -20.33
C ARG A 39 -16.24 6.86 -21.49
N SER A 40 -16.67 6.07 -22.47
CA SER A 40 -17.45 6.55 -23.62
C SER A 40 -18.75 7.28 -23.23
N ASN A 41 -19.31 6.99 -22.06
CA ASN A 41 -20.49 7.66 -21.51
C ASN A 41 -20.16 8.96 -20.73
N GLY A 42 -18.92 9.46 -20.81
CA GLY A 42 -18.47 10.69 -20.15
C GLY A 42 -18.07 10.54 -18.67
N THR A 43 -18.19 9.35 -18.06
CA THR A 43 -17.82 9.17 -16.66
C THR A 43 -16.30 9.04 -16.50
N TYR A 44 -15.70 9.89 -15.66
CA TYR A 44 -14.28 9.79 -15.32
C TYR A 44 -13.99 8.63 -14.34
N VAL A 45 -12.88 7.94 -14.57
CA VAL A 45 -12.34 6.87 -13.74
C VAL A 45 -11.00 7.31 -13.19
N GLN A 46 -10.89 7.30 -11.86
CA GLN A 46 -9.66 7.59 -11.15
C GLN A 46 -8.61 6.50 -11.44
N PRO A 47 -7.30 6.81 -11.44
CA PRO A 47 -6.27 5.78 -11.49
C PRO A 47 -6.40 4.82 -10.30
N TYR A 48 -6.05 3.56 -10.51
CA TYR A 48 -6.11 2.54 -9.46
C TYR A 48 -5.03 1.47 -9.65
N THR A 49 -4.74 0.74 -8.57
CA THR A 49 -3.85 -0.42 -8.57
C THR A 49 -4.64 -1.68 -8.26
N ALA A 50 -4.43 -2.71 -9.06
CA ALA A 50 -5.06 -4.02 -8.91
C ALA A 50 -4.02 -5.13 -8.93
N THR A 51 -4.36 -6.27 -8.33
CA THR A 51 -3.60 -7.51 -8.44
C THR A 51 -3.61 -8.01 -9.89
N ASN A 52 -2.54 -8.69 -10.29
CA ASN A 52 -2.46 -9.26 -11.64
C ASN A 52 -3.51 -10.38 -11.83
N PRO A 53 -4.11 -10.47 -13.02
CA PRO A 53 -5.14 -11.46 -13.31
C PRO A 53 -4.57 -12.88 -13.23
N ASN A 54 -5.33 -13.78 -12.61
CA ASN A 54 -5.05 -15.21 -12.53
C ASN A 54 -6.38 -16.01 -12.41
N SER A 55 -6.29 -17.31 -12.13
CA SER A 55 -7.45 -18.22 -12.09
C SER A 55 -8.27 -18.18 -10.79
N THR A 56 -8.04 -17.22 -9.88
CA THR A 56 -8.76 -17.11 -8.61
C THR A 56 -9.14 -15.66 -8.31
N GLN A 57 -10.14 -15.46 -7.45
CA GLN A 57 -10.42 -14.14 -6.87
C GLN A 57 -9.94 -14.01 -5.44
N ARG A 58 -9.53 -15.12 -4.81
CA ARG A 58 -9.27 -15.18 -3.37
C ARG A 58 -8.10 -14.29 -2.95
N ASP A 59 -7.22 -13.95 -3.88
CA ASP A 59 -6.01 -13.17 -3.67
C ASP A 59 -6.11 -11.74 -4.25
N ASN A 60 -7.30 -11.31 -4.68
CA ASN A 60 -7.50 -9.94 -5.14
C ASN A 60 -7.56 -8.96 -3.98
N TYR A 61 -6.97 -7.77 -4.11
CA TYR A 61 -7.05 -6.69 -3.09
C TYR A 61 -8.48 -6.36 -2.64
N GLY A 62 -9.46 -6.48 -3.53
CA GLY A 62 -10.86 -6.21 -3.22
C GLY A 62 -11.56 -7.31 -2.41
N THR A 63 -10.94 -8.48 -2.27
CA THR A 63 -11.51 -9.66 -1.61
C THR A 63 -11.45 -9.53 -0.09
N SER A 64 -12.49 -10.01 0.59
CA SER A 64 -12.60 -9.95 2.04
C SER A 64 -11.36 -10.51 2.73
N GLY A 65 -10.72 -9.70 3.59
CA GLY A 65 -9.52 -10.07 4.35
C GLY A 65 -8.19 -9.72 3.67
N ASN A 66 -8.19 -9.44 2.37
CA ASN A 66 -6.99 -9.05 1.65
C ASN A 66 -6.70 -7.56 1.81
N TYR A 67 -5.43 -7.21 2.02
CA TYR A 67 -4.97 -5.83 2.18
C TYR A 67 -4.40 -5.30 0.87
N ASN A 68 -4.78 -4.06 0.55
CA ASN A 68 -4.19 -3.28 -0.54
C ASN A 68 -3.18 -2.27 0.02
N PRO A 69 -1.87 -2.48 -0.17
CA PRO A 69 -0.85 -1.56 0.34
C PRO A 69 -0.87 -0.19 -0.34
N ASN A 70 -1.46 -0.06 -1.53
CA ASN A 70 -1.45 1.19 -2.29
C ASN A 70 -2.40 2.25 -1.72
N ASN A 71 -3.43 1.82 -0.99
CA ASN A 71 -4.41 2.74 -0.39
C ASN A 71 -4.72 2.44 1.09
N GLY A 72 -4.06 1.45 1.68
CA GLY A 72 -4.19 1.13 3.10
C GLY A 72 -5.52 0.48 3.51
N THR A 73 -6.27 -0.08 2.55
CA THR A 73 -7.61 -0.63 2.82
C THR A 73 -7.66 -2.15 2.72
N PHE A 74 -8.60 -2.74 3.46
CA PHE A 74 -8.95 -4.16 3.31
C PHE A 74 -10.13 -4.33 2.36
N GLY A 75 -10.05 -5.37 1.54
CA GLY A 75 -11.15 -5.79 0.70
C GLY A 75 -12.35 -6.28 1.52
N ALA A 76 -13.52 -6.24 0.91
CA ALA A 76 -14.80 -6.63 1.50
C ALA A 76 -15.65 -7.49 0.55
N ARG A 77 -15.14 -7.83 -0.64
CA ARG A 77 -15.88 -8.60 -1.65
C ARG A 77 -15.77 -10.09 -1.37
N THR A 78 -16.88 -10.80 -1.51
CA THR A 78 -16.90 -12.27 -1.49
C THR A 78 -16.50 -12.80 -2.88
N PRO A 79 -15.49 -13.68 -2.98
CA PRO A 79 -15.15 -14.40 -4.21
C PRO A 79 -16.33 -15.19 -4.76
N ARG A 80 -16.46 -15.26 -6.09
CA ARG A 80 -17.65 -15.84 -6.76
C ARG A 80 -17.38 -17.11 -7.57
N TYR A 81 -16.14 -17.53 -7.72
CA TYR A 81 -15.73 -18.75 -8.44
C TYR A 81 -14.44 -19.32 -7.86
#